data_AF-A0A7C5P9U7-F1
#
_entry.id   AF-A0A7C5P9U7-F1
#
_cell.length_a   1.000
_cell.length_b   1.000
_cell.length_c   1.000
_cell.angle_alpha   90.00
_cell.angle_beta   90.00
_cell.angle_gamma   90.00
#
_symmetry.space_group_name_H-M   'P 1'
#
loop_
_entity.id
_entity.type
_entity.pdbx_description
1 polymer ?
#
loop_
_entity_poly.entity_id
_entity_poly.type
_entity_poly.pdbx_seq_one_letter_code
_entity_poly.pdbx_strand_id
1 'polypeptide(L)'
;GIRKKKFKKGILICGTGIGMAIMANRYKEVRAANCHEIYTARLAREHNDANVLTLGARVVAPELAIKIVETFLKTPFSSKVYRHKKRVLKLSSGCDKINIDL
;
A
#
# COMPACT_ATOMS: atom_id res chain seq x y z
N GLY A 1 -3.62 -11.63 -8.42
CA GLY A 1 -3.78 -12.02 -7.01
C GLY A 1 -4.62 -11.01 -6.23
N ILE A 2 -4.06 -9.81 -6.00
CA ILE A 2 -4.68 -8.74 -5.18
C ILE A 2 -6.07 -8.33 -5.66
N ARG A 3 -6.24 -7.91 -6.92
CA ARG A 3 -7.55 -7.47 -7.45
C ARG A 3 -8.62 -8.55 -7.41
N LYS A 4 -8.22 -9.81 -7.62
CA LYS A 4 -9.11 -10.98 -7.51
C LYS A 4 -9.34 -11.42 -6.05
N LYS A 5 -8.84 -10.65 -5.07
CA LYS A 5 -8.91 -10.91 -3.62
C LYS A 5 -8.37 -12.28 -3.18
N LYS A 6 -7.53 -12.93 -4.01
CA LYS A 6 -6.86 -14.20 -3.67
C LYS A 6 -5.80 -14.01 -2.58
N PHE A 7 -5.19 -12.82 -2.54
CA PHE A 7 -4.20 -12.44 -1.54
C PHE A 7 -4.57 -11.08 -0.95
N LYS A 8 -4.32 -10.89 0.34
CA LYS A 8 -4.60 -9.62 1.04
C LYS A 8 -3.51 -8.57 0.80
N LYS A 9 -2.26 -9.02 0.63
CA LYS A 9 -1.07 -8.16 0.46
C LYS A 9 -0.14 -8.75 -0.61
N GLY A 10 0.65 -7.89 -1.26
CA GLY A 10 1.65 -8.28 -2.25
C GLY A 10 2.93 -7.46 -2.12
N ILE A 11 4.05 -8.00 -2.61
CA ILE A 11 5.36 -7.35 -2.61
C ILE A 11 5.90 -7.40 -4.05
N LEU A 12 6.35 -6.27 -4.57
CA LEU A 12 6.97 -6.15 -5.90
C LEU A 12 8.36 -5.53 -5.75
N ILE A 13 9.32 -6.01 -6.53
CA ILE A 13 10.71 -5.53 -6.46
C ILE A 13 11.21 -5.25 -7.87
N CYS A 14 11.85 -4.10 -8.06
CA CYS A 14 12.64 -3.81 -9.27
C CYS A 14 13.87 -2.98 -8.89
N GLY A 15 14.54 -2.32 -9.84
CA GLY A 15 15.70 -1.48 -9.54
C GLY A 15 15.43 -0.41 -8.47
N THR A 16 14.41 0.43 -8.68
CA THR A 16 14.04 1.54 -7.77
C THR A 16 12.71 1.35 -7.05
N GLY A 17 11.89 0.37 -7.46
CA GLY A 17 10.52 0.16 -6.99
C GLY A 17 9.49 1.11 -7.61
N ILE A 18 9.92 2.26 -8.15
CA ILE A 18 9.05 3.32 -8.68
C ILE A 18 8.17 2.81 -9.83
N GLY A 19 8.76 2.16 -10.83
CA GLY A 19 8.02 1.65 -11.99
C GLY A 19 6.97 0.61 -11.62
N MET A 20 7.27 -0.23 -10.61
CA MET A 20 6.33 -1.22 -10.09
C MET A 20 5.14 -0.54 -9.41
N ALA A 21 5.38 0.51 -8.61
CA ALA A 21 4.32 1.29 -7.98
C ALA A 21 3.43 1.98 -9.02
N ILE A 22 4.02 2.66 -10.01
CA ILE A 22 3.29 3.33 -11.11
C ILE A 22 2.42 2.32 -11.86
N MET A 23 2.97 1.17 -12.24
CA MET A 23 2.24 0.14 -12.97
C MET A 23 1.11 -0.45 -12.13
N ALA A 24 1.41 -0.86 -10.88
CA ALA A 24 0.43 -1.51 -10.01
C ALA A 24 -0.76 -0.59 -9.68
N ASN A 25 -0.52 0.70 -9.46
CA ASN A 25 -1.55 1.69 -9.15
C ASN A 25 -2.48 2.03 -10.32
N ARG A 26 -2.19 1.58 -11.57
CA ARG A 26 -3.15 1.69 -12.69
C ARG A 26 -4.36 0.79 -12.52
N TYR A 27 -4.27 -0.23 -11.66
CA TYR A 27 -5.36 -1.15 -11.42
C TYR A 27 -6.23 -0.66 -10.26
N LYS A 28 -7.54 -0.55 -10.52
CA LYS A 28 -8.54 -0.30 -9.48
C LYS A 28 -8.37 -1.27 -8.31
N GLU A 29 -8.64 -0.77 -7.11
CA GLU A 29 -8.45 -1.45 -5.81
C GLU A 29 -6.99 -1.74 -5.40
N VAL A 30 -6.01 -1.50 -6.27
CA VAL A 30 -4.59 -1.65 -5.91
C VAL A 30 -4.07 -0.33 -5.33
N ARG A 31 -3.41 -0.44 -4.18
CA ARG A 31 -2.76 0.68 -3.49
C ARG A 31 -1.33 0.24 -3.20
N ALA A 32 -0.45 0.52 -4.15
CA ALA A 32 0.96 0.22 -4.11
C ALA A 32 1.74 1.40 -3.52
N ALA A 33 2.53 1.14 -2.48
CA ALA A 33 3.40 2.12 -1.84
C ALA A 33 4.87 1.75 -2.07
N ASN A 34 5.64 2.69 -2.63
CA ASN A 34 7.09 2.57 -2.73
C ASN A 34 7.72 3.09 -1.44
N CYS A 35 8.33 2.20 -0.68
CA CYS A 35 8.91 2.53 0.62
C CYS A 35 10.41 2.27 0.62
N HIS A 36 11.14 3.10 1.36
CA HIS A 36 12.60 3.00 1.49
C HIS A 36 13.04 2.83 2.95
N GLU A 37 12.12 2.96 3.90
CA GLU A 37 12.37 2.77 5.32
C GLU A 37 11.14 2.25 6.07
N ILE A 38 11.37 1.85 7.33
CA ILE A 38 10.35 1.23 8.20
C ILE A 38 9.16 2.16 8.44
N TYR A 39 9.44 3.47 8.61
CA TYR A 39 8.41 4.46 8.92
C TYR A 39 7.36 4.57 7.81
N THR A 40 7.79 4.73 6.55
CA THR A 40 6.86 4.79 5.42
C THR A 40 6.15 3.48 5.16
N ALA A 41 6.80 2.33 5.42
CA ALA A 41 6.15 1.02 5.34
C ALA A 41 4.99 0.88 6.34
N ARG A 42 5.20 1.33 7.59
CA ARG A 42 4.16 1.39 8.62
C ARG A 42 3.02 2.29 8.18
N LEU A 43 3.31 3.53 7.79
CA LEU A 43 2.28 4.50 7.40
C LEU A 43 1.54 4.10 6.11
N ALA A 44 2.21 3.44 5.18
CA ALA A 44 1.57 2.88 3.99
C ALA A 44 0.43 1.93 4.37
N ARG A 45 0.65 1.08 5.39
CA ARG A 45 -0.39 0.21 5.94
C ARG A 45 -1.41 0.97 6.78
N GLU A 46 -0.92 1.71 7.76
CA GLU A 46 -1.73 2.32 8.80
C GLU A 46 -2.70 3.37 8.25
N HIS A 47 -2.22 4.24 7.36
CA HIS A 47 -2.98 5.39 6.87
C HIS A 47 -3.65 5.14 5.53
N ASN A 48 -3.03 4.36 4.66
CA ASN A 48 -3.44 4.22 3.26
C ASN A 48 -4.00 2.84 2.93
N ASP A 49 -4.00 1.92 3.89
CA ASP A 49 -4.31 0.51 3.67
C ASP A 49 -3.65 -0.04 2.39
N ALA A 50 -2.37 0.28 2.17
CA ALA A 50 -1.63 -0.14 0.98
C ALA A 50 -1.58 -1.67 0.91
N ASN A 51 -2.16 -2.27 -0.12
CA ASN A 51 -2.20 -3.72 -0.29
C ASN A 51 -1.04 -4.25 -1.14
N VAL A 52 -0.19 -3.36 -1.67
CA VAL A 52 1.06 -3.72 -2.32
C VAL A 52 2.19 -2.85 -1.76
N LEU A 53 3.30 -3.50 -1.41
CA LEU A 53 4.57 -2.86 -1.12
C LEU A 53 5.46 -2.96 -2.36
N THR A 54 6.14 -1.88 -2.73
CA THR A 54 7.18 -1.92 -3.76
C THR A 54 8.53 -1.52 -3.18
N LEU A 55 9.58 -2.21 -3.59
CA LEU A 55 10.96 -1.96 -3.14
C LEU A 55 11.93 -1.83 -4.31
N GLY A 56 12.97 -1.04 -4.10
CA GLY A 56 14.09 -0.89 -5.01
C GLY A 56 15.30 -1.69 -4.55
N ALA A 57 15.68 -2.72 -5.32
CA ALA A 57 16.86 -3.55 -5.06
C ALA A 57 18.18 -2.79 -5.14
N ARG A 58 18.22 -1.64 -5.84
CA ARG A 58 19.40 -0.75 -5.91
C ARG A 58 19.33 0.41 -4.91
N VAL A 59 18.27 0.48 -4.10
CA VAL A 59 17.99 1.62 -3.21
C VAL A 59 18.02 1.20 -1.75
N VAL A 60 17.53 0.00 -1.42
CA VAL A 60 17.38 -0.48 -0.06
C VAL A 60 18.31 -1.68 0.17
N ALA A 61 19.13 -1.62 1.21
CA ALA A 61 19.97 -2.74 1.61
C ALA A 61 19.13 -3.96 2.04
N PRO A 62 19.57 -5.21 1.79
CA PRO A 62 18.78 -6.42 2.05
C PRO A 62 18.22 -6.53 3.48
N GLU A 63 19.05 -6.24 4.49
CA GLU A 63 18.63 -6.30 5.90
C GLU A 63 17.52 -5.29 6.23
N LEU A 64 17.61 -4.08 5.68
CA LEU A 64 16.57 -3.06 5.83
C LEU A 64 15.31 -3.46 5.06
N ALA A 65 15.44 -4.04 3.86
CA ALA A 65 14.31 -4.52 3.07
C ALA A 65 13.49 -5.57 3.84
N ILE A 66 14.14 -6.49 4.56
CA ILE A 66 13.46 -7.46 5.42
C ILE A 66 12.63 -6.74 6.49
N LYS A 67 13.23 -5.78 7.22
CA LYS A 67 12.53 -5.01 8.27
C LYS A 67 11.33 -4.21 7.71
N ILE A 68 11.47 -3.63 6.52
CA ILE A 68 10.39 -2.94 5.81
C ILE A 68 9.25 -3.90 5.48
N VAL A 69 9.58 -5.06 4.88
CA VAL A 69 8.59 -6.09 4.53
C VAL A 69 7.86 -6.58 5.77
N GLU A 70 8.57 -6.91 6.84
CA GLU A 70 7.96 -7.35 8.10
C GLU A 70 7.02 -6.29 8.67
N THR A 71 7.45 -5.03 8.69
CA THR A 71 6.63 -3.91 9.16
C THR A 71 5.35 -3.81 8.33
N PHE A 72 5.46 -3.83 7.00
CA PHE A 72 4.30 -3.78 6.11
C PHE A 72 3.34 -4.98 6.30
N LEU A 73 3.88 -6.17 6.54
CA LEU A 73 3.06 -7.37 6.74
C LEU A 73 2.37 -7.36 8.12
N LYS A 74 3.03 -6.87 9.17
CA LYS A 74 2.54 -6.88 10.55
C LYS A 74 1.65 -5.66 10.88
N THR A 75 1.87 -4.50 10.27
CA THR A 75 1.09 -3.28 10.58
C THR A 75 -0.37 -3.40 10.11
N PRO A 76 -1.36 -3.25 11.03
CA PRO A 76 -2.77 -3.19 10.69
C PRO A 76 -3.15 -1.82 10.09
N PHE A 77 -4.27 -1.78 9.37
CA PHE A 77 -4.86 -0.52 8.93
C PHE A 77 -5.61 0.16 10.08
N SER A 78 -5.46 1.47 10.24
CA SER A 78 -6.19 2.27 11.23
C SER A 78 -7.62 2.54 10.79
N SER A 79 -8.41 1.47 10.61
CA SER A 79 -9.78 1.51 10.10
C SER A 79 -10.75 2.34 10.95
N LYS A 80 -10.43 2.57 12.22
CA LYS A 80 -11.20 3.41 13.15
C LYS A 80 -10.94 4.91 12.98
N VAL A 81 -9.89 5.31 12.26
CA VAL A 81 -9.56 6.72 12.03
C VAL A 81 -10.29 7.23 10.79
N TYR A 82 -11.27 8.12 10.99
CA TYR A 82 -12.17 8.61 9.95
C TYR A 82 -11.44 9.11 8.69
N ARG A 83 -10.44 9.99 8.86
CA ARG A 83 -9.71 10.59 7.71
C ARG A 83 -9.00 9.56 6.84
N HIS A 84 -8.52 8.46 7.43
CA HIS A 84 -7.81 7.40 6.70
C HIS A 84 -8.82 6.56 5.90
N LYS A 85 -9.90 6.13 6.55
CA LYS A 85 -11.00 5.41 5.91
C LYS A 85 -11.62 6.20 4.76
N LYS A 86 -11.89 7.51 4.95
CA LYS A 86 -12.44 8.40 3.91
C LYS A 86 -11.59 8.43 2.65
N ARG A 87 -10.26 8.54 2.77
CA ARG A 87 -9.35 8.57 1.60
C ARG A 87 -9.30 7.23 0.88
N VAL A 88 -9.23 6.12 1.62
CA VAL A 88 -9.22 4.77 1.01
C VAL A 88 -10.51 4.51 0.24
N LEU A 89 -11.67 4.93 0.78
CA LEU A 89 -12.96 4.78 0.11
C LEU A 89 -13.04 5.60 -1.19
N LYS A 90 -12.52 6.83 -1.22
CA LYS A 90 -12.47 7.64 -2.45
C LYS A 90 -11.66 7.00 -3.58
N LEU A 91 -10.66 6.18 -3.23
CA LEU A 91 -9.82 5.46 -4.19
C LEU A 91 -10.40 4.10 -4.60
N SER A 92 -11.47 3.66 -3.94
CA SER A 92 -12.12 2.38 -4.19
C SER A 92 -13.32 2.55 -5.14
N SER A 93 -13.50 1.57 -6.01
CA SER A 93 -14.51 1.52 -7.06
C SER A 93 -15.90 1.45 -6.43
N GLY A 94 -16.70 2.50 -6.61
CA GLY A 94 -18.04 2.64 -6.01
C GLY A 94 -18.31 3.99 -5.33
N CYS A 95 -17.31 4.88 -5.25
CA CYS A 95 -17.43 6.20 -4.64
C CYS A 95 -17.94 7.30 -5.61
N ASP A 96 -18.63 6.97 -6.70
CA ASP A 96 -19.33 7.99 -7.51
C ASP A 96 -20.65 8.43 -6.83
N LYS A 97 -21.07 7.78 -5.73
CA LYS A 97 -22.34 8.05 -5.03
C LYS A 97 -22.30 8.05 -3.50
N ILE A 98 -21.12 8.03 -2.86
CA ILE A 98 -21.08 8.12 -1.39
C ILE A 98 -21.24 9.59 -1.02
N ASN A 99 -22.46 9.99 -0.63
CA ASN A 99 -22.71 11.24 0.06
C ASN A 99 -21.84 11.22 1.32
N ILE A 100 -20.80 12.06 1.38
CA ILE A 100 -19.81 12.05 2.48
C ILE A 100 -20.27 12.96 3.65
N ASP A 101 -21.56 13.27 3.68
CA ASP A 101 -22.19 14.00 4.77
C ASP A 101 -22.60 12.97 5.84
N LEU A 102 -21.65 12.73 6.76
CA LEU A 102 -21.93 12.26 8.12
C LEU A 102 -21.97 13.49 9.03
#